data_AF-A0AA88TNM8-F1
#
_entry.id   AF-A0AA88TNM8-F1
#
_cell.length_a   1.000
_cell.length_b   1.000
_cell.length_c   1.000
_cell.angle_alpha   90.00
_cell.angle_beta   90.00
_cell.angle_gamma   90.00
#
_symmetry.space_group_name_H-M   'P 1'
#
loop_
_entity.id
_entity.type
_entity.pdbx_description
1 polymer ?
#
loop_
_entity_poly.entity_id
_entity_poly.type
_entity_poly.pdbx_seq_one_letter_code
_entity_poly.pdbx_strand_id
1 'polypeptide(L)'
;MEQTEVMKPESLDDLIKILHKIFESDSVNVEEVQNIMESYESKPQEWMKFAKFDQYRYTRNLVDEGNGKFNLMILCWGEGHGSSIHDHTDSHCFLKLLQGQLKETLFDWPDRKLSGGMVQKSQQVLLENQCAYINDSIGLHRVENVSHTETAVSLHLYSPPFQTCQTFDQRTGHHNTVKMTFWSKFGERTPFVNHRFAGEQLRRRHPMEISTLN
;
A
#
# COMPACT_ATOMS: atom_id res chain seq x y z
N MET A 1 1.50 -32.57 -8.49
CA MET A 1 1.10 -31.24 -8.03
C MET A 1 -0.20 -30.95 -8.74
N GLU A 2 -1.32 -31.00 -8.03
CA GLU A 2 -2.62 -30.60 -8.61
C GLU A 2 -2.55 -29.11 -8.90
N GLN A 3 -2.54 -28.74 -10.19
CA GLN A 3 -2.88 -27.39 -10.59
C GLN A 3 -4.38 -27.26 -10.34
N THR A 4 -4.75 -26.66 -9.22
CA THR A 4 -6.11 -26.15 -9.03
C THR A 4 -6.39 -25.20 -10.18
N GLU A 5 -7.43 -25.50 -10.96
CA GLU A 5 -7.88 -24.65 -12.06
C GLU A 5 -8.33 -23.31 -11.46
N VAL A 6 -7.45 -22.32 -11.51
CA VAL A 6 -7.70 -20.99 -10.93
C VAL A 6 -8.76 -20.33 -11.81
N MET A 7 -10.01 -20.30 -11.34
CA MET A 7 -11.08 -19.57 -12.01
C MET A 7 -10.68 -18.10 -12.12
N LYS A 8 -10.51 -17.64 -13.36
CA LYS A 8 -10.19 -16.26 -13.69
C LYS A 8 -11.29 -15.32 -13.15
N PRO A 9 -10.95 -14.26 -12.39
CA PRO A 9 -11.94 -13.29 -11.95
C PRO A 9 -12.54 -12.53 -13.12
N GLU A 10 -13.87 -12.51 -13.22
CA GLU A 10 -14.57 -11.75 -14.26
C GLU A 10 -14.74 -10.27 -13.93
N SER A 11 -14.64 -9.91 -12.65
CA SER A 11 -14.76 -8.55 -12.13
C SER A 11 -13.87 -8.32 -10.89
N LEU A 12 -13.66 -7.06 -10.50
CA LEU A 12 -12.98 -6.71 -9.25
C LEU A 12 -13.70 -7.33 -8.02
N ASP A 13 -15.03 -7.35 -8.03
CA ASP A 13 -15.81 -7.94 -6.94
C ASP A 13 -15.58 -9.46 -6.87
N ASP A 14 -15.45 -10.14 -8.01
CA ASP A 14 -15.11 -11.58 -8.02
C ASP A 14 -13.67 -11.83 -7.59
N LEU A 15 -12.72 -10.97 -7.97
CA LEU A 15 -11.36 -11.03 -7.46
C LEU A 15 -11.36 -10.91 -5.94
N ILE A 16 -12.08 -9.94 -5.38
CA ILE A 16 -12.20 -9.75 -3.92
C ILE A 16 -12.76 -11.02 -3.27
N LYS A 17 -13.86 -11.60 -3.79
CA LYS A 17 -14.43 -12.84 -3.25
C LYS A 17 -13.44 -14.01 -3.27
N ILE A 18 -12.65 -14.14 -4.34
CA ILE A 18 -11.65 -15.21 -4.45
C ILE A 18 -10.51 -14.99 -3.45
N LEU A 19 -10.02 -13.75 -3.31
CA LEU A 19 -9.01 -13.40 -2.31
C LEU A 19 -9.49 -13.69 -0.89
N HIS A 20 -10.74 -13.36 -0.55
CA HIS A 20 -11.33 -13.73 0.75
C HIS A 20 -11.22 -15.23 1.02
N LYS A 21 -11.54 -16.08 0.02
CA LYS A 21 -11.41 -17.55 0.15
C LYS A 21 -9.96 -18.01 0.30
N ILE A 22 -9.03 -17.46 -0.49
CA ILE A 22 -7.60 -17.83 -0.40
C ILE A 22 -7.06 -17.50 1.00
N PHE A 23 -7.40 -16.33 1.52
CA PHE A 23 -6.99 -15.87 2.85
C PHE A 23 -7.88 -16.40 4.00
N GLU A 24 -8.76 -17.37 3.78
CA GLU A 24 -9.36 -18.16 4.89
C GLU A 24 -8.31 -19.06 5.53
N SER A 25 -7.34 -19.55 4.74
CA SER A 25 -6.18 -20.29 5.23
C SER A 25 -5.23 -19.40 6.03
N ASP A 26 -4.46 -19.99 6.95
CA ASP A 26 -3.40 -19.30 7.69
C ASP A 26 -2.06 -19.32 6.94
N SER A 27 -1.94 -20.13 5.88
CA SER A 27 -0.78 -20.15 5.00
C SER A 27 -1.08 -19.41 3.69
N VAL A 28 -0.18 -18.49 3.30
CA VAL A 28 -0.31 -17.75 2.03
C VAL A 28 0.49 -18.46 0.94
N ASN A 29 -0.19 -18.99 -0.07
CA ASN A 29 0.46 -19.43 -1.31
C ASN A 29 0.70 -18.21 -2.22
N VAL A 30 1.94 -17.71 -2.23
CA VAL A 30 2.31 -16.49 -2.97
C VAL A 30 2.04 -16.64 -4.46
N GLU A 31 2.37 -17.77 -5.06
CA GLU A 31 2.19 -18.00 -6.50
C GLU A 31 0.70 -17.99 -6.88
N GLU A 32 -0.15 -18.61 -6.07
CA GLU A 32 -1.60 -18.61 -6.28
C GLU A 32 -2.19 -17.20 -6.21
N VAL A 33 -1.82 -16.41 -5.20
CA VAL A 33 -2.30 -15.03 -5.03
C VAL A 33 -1.78 -14.13 -6.17
N GLN A 34 -0.52 -14.27 -6.56
CA GLN A 34 0.04 -13.50 -7.66
C GLN A 34 -0.67 -13.84 -8.98
N ASN A 35 -0.87 -15.12 -9.27
CA ASN A 35 -1.56 -15.59 -10.48
C ASN A 35 -3.01 -15.14 -10.54
N ILE A 36 -3.77 -15.22 -9.43
CA ILE A 36 -5.17 -14.78 -9.43
C ILE A 36 -5.26 -13.26 -9.63
N MET A 37 -4.41 -12.47 -8.96
CA MET A 37 -4.37 -11.02 -9.15
C MET A 37 -3.98 -10.69 -10.59
N GLU A 38 -2.96 -11.33 -11.16
CA GLU A 38 -2.54 -11.11 -12.55
C GLU A 38 -3.64 -11.46 -13.55
N SER A 39 -4.39 -12.55 -13.31
CA SER A 39 -5.46 -13.02 -14.22
C SER A 39 -6.68 -12.10 -14.30
N TYR A 40 -6.93 -11.26 -13.29
CA TYR A 40 -7.97 -10.22 -13.38
C TYR A 40 -7.60 -9.20 -14.46
N GLU A 41 -8.46 -9.02 -15.47
CA GLU A 41 -8.29 -7.97 -16.48
C GLU A 41 -8.82 -6.64 -15.96
N SER A 42 -7.95 -5.62 -15.91
CA SER A 42 -8.30 -4.29 -15.42
C SER A 42 -9.44 -3.67 -16.22
N LYS A 43 -10.47 -3.23 -15.51
CA LYS A 43 -11.67 -2.60 -16.06
C LYS A 43 -11.94 -1.29 -15.32
N PRO A 44 -11.60 -0.12 -15.89
CA PRO A 44 -11.72 1.17 -15.20
C PRO A 44 -13.08 1.41 -14.53
N GLN A 45 -14.18 1.02 -15.17
CA GLN A 45 -15.53 1.13 -14.64
C GLN A 45 -15.75 0.43 -13.28
N GLU A 46 -14.96 -0.59 -12.95
CA GLU A 46 -15.09 -1.35 -11.70
C GLU A 46 -14.35 -0.68 -10.53
N TRP A 47 -13.24 0.00 -10.82
CA TRP A 47 -12.35 0.54 -9.80
C TRP A 47 -12.29 2.07 -9.73
N MET A 48 -12.84 2.78 -10.72
CA MET A 48 -12.74 4.25 -10.81
C MET A 48 -13.35 4.98 -9.60
N LYS A 49 -14.34 4.37 -8.92
CA LYS A 49 -14.90 4.92 -7.66
C LYS A 49 -13.85 5.08 -6.54
N PHE A 50 -12.80 4.25 -6.56
CA PHE A 50 -11.69 4.28 -5.60
C PHE A 50 -10.50 5.14 -6.09
N ALA A 51 -10.43 5.45 -7.39
CA ALA A 51 -9.29 6.13 -8.00
C ALA A 51 -9.27 7.63 -7.69
N LYS A 52 -8.97 8.00 -6.45
CA LYS A 52 -8.96 9.39 -5.97
C LYS A 52 -7.54 9.93 -5.90
N PHE A 53 -7.15 10.71 -6.90
CA PHE A 53 -5.83 11.33 -6.98
C PHE A 53 -5.69 12.52 -6.02
N ASP A 54 -4.43 12.88 -5.75
CA ASP A 54 -4.01 14.14 -5.15
C ASP A 54 -2.96 14.77 -6.09
N GLN A 55 -2.86 16.10 -6.10
CA GLN A 55 -1.97 16.81 -7.02
C GLN A 55 -0.48 16.58 -6.71
N TYR A 56 -0.13 16.42 -5.44
CA TYR A 56 1.27 16.55 -4.98
C TYR A 56 1.92 15.23 -4.59
N ARG A 57 1.12 14.18 -4.37
CA ARG A 57 1.61 12.88 -3.94
C ARG A 57 0.67 11.77 -4.37
N TYR A 58 1.20 10.55 -4.43
CA TYR A 58 0.37 9.38 -4.63
C TYR A 58 -0.59 9.20 -3.45
N THR A 59 -1.76 8.63 -3.72
CA THR A 59 -2.79 8.39 -2.69
C THR A 59 -2.99 6.90 -2.45
N ARG A 60 -3.43 6.54 -1.24
CA ARG A 60 -3.77 5.15 -0.86
C ARG A 60 -5.27 5.08 -0.58
N ASN A 61 -6.02 4.31 -1.37
CA ASN A 61 -7.47 4.26 -1.34
C ASN A 61 -7.91 2.84 -0.98
N LEU A 62 -8.36 2.64 0.25
CA LEU A 62 -8.76 1.31 0.73
C LEU A 62 -9.99 0.83 -0.02
N VAL A 63 -9.89 -0.36 -0.61
CA VAL A 63 -10.95 -1.03 -1.37
C VAL A 63 -11.68 -2.02 -0.48
N ASP A 64 -10.93 -2.86 0.23
CA ASP A 64 -11.46 -3.92 1.08
C ASP A 64 -10.53 -4.15 2.30
N GLU A 65 -11.11 -4.37 3.48
CA GLU A 65 -10.38 -4.64 4.74
C GLU A 65 -10.11 -6.15 4.96
N GLY A 66 -10.42 -6.96 3.94
CA GLY A 66 -10.32 -8.41 3.98
C GLY A 66 -11.17 -9.02 5.07
N ASN A 67 -10.76 -10.20 5.50
CA ASN A 67 -11.29 -10.93 6.65
C ASN A 67 -10.43 -10.71 7.91
N GLY A 68 -9.74 -9.57 7.99
CA GLY A 68 -8.73 -9.28 9.01
C GLY A 68 -7.33 -9.81 8.68
N LYS A 69 -7.17 -10.62 7.63
CA LYS A 69 -5.86 -11.17 7.21
C LYS A 69 -5.18 -10.42 6.07
N PHE A 70 -5.88 -9.54 5.36
CA PHE A 70 -5.28 -8.71 4.32
C PHE A 70 -5.98 -7.36 4.18
N ASN A 71 -5.28 -6.38 3.62
CA ASN A 71 -5.86 -5.14 3.12
C ASN A 71 -5.70 -5.11 1.59
N LEU A 72 -6.78 -4.76 0.88
CA LEU A 72 -6.75 -4.49 -0.55
C LEU A 72 -6.97 -2.99 -0.77
N MET A 73 -6.08 -2.34 -1.53
CA MET A 73 -6.16 -0.91 -1.77
C MET A 73 -5.68 -0.52 -3.16
N ILE A 74 -6.22 0.57 -3.67
CA ILE A 74 -5.76 1.19 -4.91
C ILE A 74 -4.86 2.36 -4.60
N LEU A 75 -3.67 2.35 -5.19
CA LEU A 75 -2.77 3.49 -5.20
C LEU A 75 -2.89 4.24 -6.52
N CYS A 76 -3.05 5.56 -6.43
CA CYS A 76 -3.16 6.45 -7.57
C CYS A 76 -1.91 7.32 -7.63
N TRP A 77 -1.23 7.28 -8.78
CA TRP A 77 0.04 7.94 -9.01
C TRP A 77 -0.14 9.01 -10.08
N GLY A 78 -0.05 10.28 -9.69
CA GLY A 78 0.05 11.38 -10.64
C GLY A 78 1.35 11.32 -11.44
N GLU A 79 1.49 12.24 -12.38
CA GLU A 79 2.70 12.41 -13.20
C GLU A 79 3.93 12.65 -12.30
N GLY A 80 4.99 11.88 -12.51
CA GLY A 80 6.23 11.97 -11.74
C GLY A 80 6.12 11.56 -10.26
N HIS A 81 4.98 11.06 -9.80
CA HIS A 81 4.82 10.65 -8.41
C HIS A 81 5.61 9.38 -8.11
N GLY A 82 6.22 9.32 -6.92
CA GLY A 82 6.95 8.15 -6.47
C GLY A 82 6.86 7.96 -4.95
N SER A 83 7.11 6.74 -4.51
CA SER A 83 7.26 6.41 -3.10
C SER A 83 8.69 6.68 -2.62
N SER A 84 8.88 6.68 -1.30
CA SER A 84 10.21 6.52 -0.71
C SER A 84 10.69 5.08 -0.90
N ILE A 85 11.98 4.83 -0.67
CA ILE A 85 12.44 3.45 -0.45
C ILE A 85 11.80 2.98 0.86
N HIS A 86 11.13 1.82 0.87
CA HIS A 86 10.41 1.35 2.05
C HIS A 86 10.37 -0.17 2.17
N ASP A 87 10.08 -0.61 3.41
CA ASP A 87 9.80 -1.99 3.77
C ASP A 87 8.29 -2.29 3.80
N HIS A 88 7.95 -3.52 4.15
CA HIS A 88 6.59 -4.05 4.22
C HIS A 88 6.20 -4.60 5.59
N THR A 89 7.04 -4.41 6.62
CA THR A 89 6.73 -4.75 8.02
C THR A 89 6.31 -6.21 8.17
N ASP A 90 7.19 -7.11 7.70
CA ASP A 90 7.02 -8.56 7.70
C ASP A 90 5.75 -9.06 7.00
N SER A 91 5.19 -8.25 6.09
CA SER A 91 3.98 -8.59 5.33
C SER A 91 4.29 -8.92 3.87
N HIS A 92 3.47 -9.79 3.30
CA HIS A 92 3.39 -10.01 1.87
C HIS A 92 2.84 -8.75 1.18
N CYS A 93 3.47 -8.32 0.09
CA CYS A 93 2.98 -7.24 -0.76
C CYS A 93 2.85 -7.73 -2.20
N PHE A 94 1.63 -7.68 -2.72
CA PHE A 94 1.33 -7.90 -4.13
C PHE A 94 0.96 -6.57 -4.76
N LEU A 95 1.54 -6.26 -5.91
CA LEU A 95 1.29 -5.04 -6.67
C LEU A 95 0.87 -5.43 -8.08
N LYS A 96 -0.41 -5.28 -8.39
CA LYS A 96 -0.93 -5.40 -9.76
C LYS A 96 -1.10 -4.02 -10.39
N LEU A 97 -0.64 -3.84 -11.62
CA LEU A 97 -0.92 -2.60 -12.35
C LEU A 97 -2.29 -2.61 -13.03
N LEU A 98 -3.09 -1.57 -12.79
CA LEU A 98 -4.43 -1.41 -13.36
C LEU A 98 -4.48 -0.43 -14.54
N GLN A 99 -3.60 0.58 -14.54
CA GLN A 99 -3.51 1.57 -15.62
C GLN A 99 -2.09 2.15 -15.66
N GLY A 100 -1.59 2.43 -16.86
CA GLY A 100 -0.32 3.13 -17.07
C GLY A 100 0.89 2.20 -16.95
N GLN A 101 1.98 2.72 -16.38
CA GLN A 101 3.22 1.98 -16.09
C GLN A 101 3.83 2.43 -14.76
N LEU A 102 4.47 1.52 -14.03
CA LEU A 102 5.24 1.86 -12.84
C LEU A 102 6.63 1.27 -12.93
N LYS A 103 7.64 2.07 -12.58
CA LYS A 103 9.01 1.59 -12.40
C LYS A 103 9.18 1.15 -10.96
N GLU A 104 9.56 -0.10 -10.76
CA GLU A 104 9.96 -0.65 -9.47
C GLU A 104 11.49 -0.76 -9.41
N THR A 105 12.09 -0.31 -8.30
CA THR A 105 13.52 -0.40 -8.05
C THR A 105 13.80 -1.19 -6.77
N LEU A 106 14.43 -2.34 -6.95
CA LEU A 106 15.18 -3.22 -6.03
C LEU A 106 16.21 -2.53 -5.14
N PHE A 107 16.12 -2.57 -3.80
CA PHE A 107 17.23 -2.21 -2.92
C PHE A 107 17.54 -3.31 -1.88
N ASP A 108 18.83 -3.49 -1.58
CA ASP A 108 19.25 -4.29 -0.44
C ASP A 108 19.00 -3.54 0.87
N TRP A 109 18.86 -4.29 1.97
CA TRP A 109 18.82 -3.70 3.31
C TRP A 109 20.15 -2.97 3.61
N PRO A 110 20.10 -1.80 4.28
CA PRO A 110 21.30 -1.04 4.57
C PRO A 110 22.19 -1.81 5.56
N ASP A 111 23.48 -1.95 5.26
CA ASP A 111 24.46 -2.50 6.19
C ASP A 111 24.85 -1.43 7.21
N ARG A 112 24.66 -1.72 8.50
CA ARG A 112 25.01 -0.82 9.61
C ARG A 112 26.51 -0.50 9.68
N LYS A 113 27.37 -1.31 9.06
CA LYS A 113 28.83 -1.16 9.09
C LYS A 113 29.39 -0.37 7.92
N LEU A 114 28.65 -0.26 6.82
CA LEU A 114 29.09 0.45 5.62
C LEU A 114 28.50 1.86 5.63
N SER A 115 29.35 2.86 5.82
CA SER A 115 28.96 4.24 5.55
C SER A 115 28.83 4.42 4.03
N GLY A 116 27.60 4.38 3.51
CA GLY A 116 27.33 4.49 2.09
C GLY A 116 25.84 4.59 1.76
N GLY A 117 25.55 4.94 0.51
CA GLY A 117 24.18 4.96 -0.01
C GLY A 117 23.59 3.56 -0.14
N MET A 118 22.27 3.50 -0.23
CA MET A 118 21.51 2.29 -0.49
C MET A 118 21.91 1.66 -1.82
N VAL A 119 22.12 0.35 -1.83
CA VAL A 119 22.55 -0.40 -3.01
C VAL A 119 21.32 -0.85 -3.79
N GLN A 120 21.24 -0.44 -5.06
CA GLN A 120 20.21 -0.91 -5.97
C GLN A 120 20.53 -2.32 -6.46
N LYS A 121 19.59 -3.25 -6.29
CA LYS A 121 19.69 -4.66 -6.73
C LYS A 121 19.29 -4.84 -8.18
N SER A 122 18.16 -4.26 -8.55
CA SER A 122 17.51 -4.44 -9.85
C SER A 122 16.50 -3.33 -10.09
N GLN A 123 15.99 -3.25 -11.31
CA GLN A 123 14.86 -2.41 -11.66
C GLN A 123 14.01 -3.10 -12.72
N GLN A 124 12.71 -2.85 -12.70
CA GLN A 124 11.78 -3.31 -13.72
C GLN A 124 10.69 -2.27 -13.98
N VAL A 125 10.06 -2.35 -15.14
CA VAL A 125 8.86 -1.58 -15.47
C VAL A 125 7.69 -2.56 -15.50
N LEU A 126 6.74 -2.34 -14.61
CA LEU A 126 5.47 -3.03 -14.59
C LEU A 126 4.53 -2.34 -15.59
N LEU A 127 3.93 -3.14 -16.44
CA LEU A 127 2.92 -2.77 -17.43
C LEU A 127 1.54 -3.21 -16.97
N GLU A 128 0.52 -2.72 -17.66
CA GLU A 128 -0.87 -3.00 -17.32
C GLU A 128 -1.14 -4.50 -17.19
N ASN A 129 -1.92 -4.85 -16.17
CA ASN A 129 -2.28 -6.20 -15.74
C ASN A 129 -1.16 -7.06 -15.14
N GLN A 130 0.12 -6.69 -15.25
CA GLN A 130 1.20 -7.42 -14.60
C GLN A 130 1.10 -7.33 -13.07
N CYS A 131 1.51 -8.41 -12.38
CA CYS A 131 1.55 -8.48 -10.93
C CYS A 131 2.98 -8.74 -10.44
N ALA A 132 3.48 -7.86 -9.56
CA ALA A 132 4.73 -8.04 -8.84
C ALA A 132 4.48 -8.48 -7.40
N TYR A 133 5.48 -9.13 -6.82
CA TYR A 133 5.48 -9.56 -5.43
C TYR A 133 6.77 -9.16 -4.73
N ILE A 134 6.63 -8.70 -3.48
CA ILE A 134 7.76 -8.42 -2.60
C ILE A 134 7.39 -8.74 -1.14
N ASN A 135 8.41 -9.09 -0.36
CA ASN A 135 8.39 -9.05 1.10
C ASN A 135 9.78 -8.64 1.60
N ASP A 136 9.92 -8.45 2.91
CA ASP A 136 11.15 -7.95 3.52
C ASP A 136 12.35 -8.90 3.34
N SER A 137 12.12 -10.19 3.10
CA SER A 137 13.21 -11.15 2.81
C SER A 137 13.82 -10.97 1.41
N ILE A 138 13.07 -10.40 0.46
CA ILE A 138 13.54 -10.09 -0.90
C ILE A 138 14.36 -8.79 -0.89
N GLY A 139 13.86 -7.78 -0.18
CA GLY A 139 14.51 -6.49 -0.01
C GLY A 139 13.53 -5.35 0.18
N LEU A 140 14.03 -4.14 -0.05
CA LEU A 140 13.27 -2.90 -0.02
C LEU A 140 12.96 -2.48 -1.45
N HIS A 141 11.95 -1.63 -1.64
CA HIS A 141 11.70 -1.08 -2.97
C HIS A 141 11.29 0.38 -2.99
N ARG A 142 11.44 0.99 -4.16
CA ARG A 142 10.80 2.24 -4.55
C ARG A 142 9.96 2.00 -5.78
N VAL A 143 8.75 2.58 -5.81
CA VAL A 143 7.79 2.47 -6.90
C VAL A 143 7.48 3.87 -7.40
N GLU A 144 7.59 4.09 -8.71
CA GLU A 144 7.53 5.42 -9.32
C GLU A 144 6.71 5.40 -10.61
N ASN A 145 5.78 6.34 -10.75
CA ASN A 145 5.28 6.74 -12.05
C ASN A 145 6.29 7.70 -12.68
N VAL A 146 7.12 7.19 -13.57
CA VAL A 146 8.12 7.99 -14.29
C VAL A 146 7.55 8.76 -15.48
N SER A 147 6.25 8.60 -15.78
CA SER A 147 5.60 9.37 -16.83
C SER A 147 5.38 10.82 -16.40
N HIS A 148 5.59 11.74 -17.33
CA HIS A 148 5.34 13.17 -17.17
C HIS A 148 4.02 13.63 -17.83
N THR A 149 3.28 12.71 -18.44
CA THR A 149 2.03 13.03 -19.17
C THR A 149 0.89 12.06 -18.87
N GLU A 150 1.19 10.92 -18.24
CA GLU A 150 0.21 9.87 -17.97
C GLU A 150 0.18 9.55 -16.48
N THR A 151 -1.02 9.29 -15.97
CA THR A 151 -1.22 8.78 -14.61
C THR A 151 -1.08 7.27 -14.57
N ALA A 152 -0.76 6.72 -13.40
CA ALA A 152 -0.78 5.27 -13.17
C ALA A 152 -1.70 4.91 -12.00
N VAL A 153 -2.27 3.72 -12.06
CA VAL A 153 -3.12 3.15 -11.01
C VAL A 153 -2.68 1.72 -10.74
N SER A 154 -2.50 1.36 -9.48
CA SER A 154 -2.07 0.02 -9.06
C SER A 154 -2.95 -0.51 -7.94
N LEU A 155 -3.27 -1.79 -7.96
CA LEU A 155 -3.92 -2.54 -6.90
C LEU A 155 -2.87 -3.20 -6.00
N HIS A 156 -2.92 -2.94 -4.71
CA HIS A 156 -2.01 -3.47 -3.71
C HIS A 156 -2.76 -4.37 -2.74
N LEU A 157 -2.22 -5.55 -2.47
CA LEU A 157 -2.67 -6.45 -1.42
C LEU A 157 -1.55 -6.62 -0.40
N TYR A 158 -1.84 -6.34 0.87
CA TYR A 158 -0.92 -6.56 1.99
C TYR A 158 -1.46 -7.60 2.96
N SER A 159 -0.67 -8.61 3.32
CA SER A 159 -1.05 -9.64 4.29
C SER A 159 0.14 -10.05 5.19
N PRO A 160 0.04 -9.93 6.52
CA PRO A 160 -1.05 -9.32 7.28
C PRO A 160 -1.21 -7.81 7.00
N PRO A 161 -2.31 -7.17 7.41
CA PRO A 161 -2.46 -5.73 7.35
C PRO A 161 -1.50 -5.03 8.32
N PHE A 162 -0.88 -3.93 7.91
CA PHE A 162 -0.04 -3.10 8.78
C PHE A 162 -0.44 -1.62 8.70
N GLN A 163 -0.05 -0.85 9.72
CA GLN A 163 -0.34 0.59 9.82
C GLN A 163 0.90 1.49 9.76
N THR A 164 2.08 0.91 9.83
CA THR A 164 3.36 1.61 9.83
C THR A 164 4.34 0.86 8.96
N CYS A 165 5.23 1.56 8.28
CA CYS A 165 6.40 0.98 7.63
C CYS A 165 7.63 1.86 7.90
N GLN A 166 8.81 1.36 7.55
CA GLN A 166 10.04 2.14 7.53
C GLN A 166 10.27 2.73 6.14
N THR A 167 10.64 4.01 6.10
CA THR A 167 11.12 4.66 4.88
C THR A 167 12.59 5.01 5.02
N PHE A 168 13.37 4.77 3.97
CA PHE A 168 14.83 4.88 3.99
C PHE A 168 15.30 6.05 3.13
N ASP A 169 16.27 6.80 3.67
CA ASP A 169 17.03 7.79 2.93
C ASP A 169 18.03 7.09 2.01
N GLN A 170 17.93 7.33 0.71
CA GLN A 170 18.75 6.62 -0.28
C GLN A 170 20.26 6.88 -0.10
N ARG A 171 20.66 8.04 0.41
CA ARG A 171 22.08 8.43 0.52
C ARG A 171 22.75 7.83 1.75
N THR A 172 22.00 7.59 2.81
CA THR A 172 22.53 7.24 4.13
C THR A 172 22.05 5.89 4.66
N GLY A 173 20.98 5.33 4.10
CA GLY A 173 20.31 4.15 4.65
C GLY A 173 19.60 4.40 5.99
N HIS A 174 19.60 5.64 6.48
CA HIS A 174 18.87 6.00 7.69
C HIS A 174 17.37 5.86 7.43
N HIS A 175 16.63 5.35 8.41
CA HIS A 175 15.21 5.10 8.27
C HIS A 175 14.39 5.84 9.33
N ASN A 176 13.15 6.13 8.95
CA ASN A 176 12.13 6.67 9.84
C ASN A 176 10.89 5.78 9.78
N THR A 177 10.25 5.56 10.93
CA THR A 177 8.93 4.92 10.96
C THR A 177 7.87 5.92 10.52
N VAL A 178 7.07 5.54 9.52
CA VAL A 178 5.99 6.36 8.98
C VAL A 178 4.66 5.65 9.18
N LYS A 179 3.68 6.38 9.72
CA LYS A 179 2.30 5.89 9.81
C LYS A 179 1.62 6.02 8.44
N MET A 180 1.11 4.91 7.92
CA MET A 180 0.36 4.89 6.68
C MET A 180 -1.05 5.43 6.92
N THR A 181 -1.50 6.32 6.05
CA THR A 181 -2.84 6.91 6.10
C THR A 181 -3.59 6.62 4.81
N PHE A 182 -4.89 6.32 4.92
CA PHE A 182 -5.77 6.21 3.78
C PHE A 182 -6.28 7.58 3.34
N TRP A 183 -6.14 7.89 2.05
CA TRP A 183 -6.76 9.03 1.40
C TRP A 183 -8.28 8.81 1.25
N SER A 184 -8.70 7.60 0.92
CA SER A 184 -10.12 7.24 0.95
C SER A 184 -10.30 5.83 1.47
N LYS A 185 -11.51 5.54 1.95
CA LYS A 185 -11.95 4.20 2.30
C LYS A 185 -13.26 3.91 1.60
N PHE A 186 -13.36 2.78 0.91
CA PHE A 186 -14.57 2.29 0.27
C PHE A 186 -15.19 3.28 -0.73
N GLY A 187 -14.36 4.10 -1.37
CA GLY A 187 -14.80 5.13 -2.31
C GLY A 187 -15.19 6.46 -1.64
N GLU A 188 -15.03 6.61 -0.33
CA GLU A 188 -15.33 7.84 0.41
C GLU A 188 -14.07 8.50 0.98
N ARG A 189 -13.94 9.83 0.81
CA ARG A 189 -12.75 10.57 1.26
C ARG A 189 -12.66 10.53 2.78
N THR A 190 -11.50 10.15 3.33
CA THR A 190 -11.28 10.20 4.78
C THR A 190 -11.25 11.65 5.27
N PRO A 191 -11.83 11.96 6.44
CA PRO A 191 -11.82 13.32 6.97
C PRO A 191 -10.39 13.87 7.11
N PHE A 192 -10.20 15.13 6.75
CA PHE A 192 -8.95 15.82 7.03
C PHE A 192 -8.85 16.08 8.53
N VAL A 193 -8.08 15.26 9.25
CA VAL A 193 -7.82 15.48 10.67
C VAL A 193 -6.69 16.48 10.80
N ASN A 194 -7.04 17.74 11.09
CA ASN A 194 -6.07 18.79 11.34
C ASN A 194 -5.50 18.61 12.75
N HIS A 195 -4.30 18.02 12.86
CA HIS A 195 -3.66 17.72 14.16
C HIS A 195 -3.39 18.94 15.05
N ARG A 196 -3.64 20.17 14.58
CA ARG A 196 -3.54 21.39 15.39
C ARG A 196 -4.63 21.56 16.44
N PHE A 197 -5.79 20.90 16.32
CA PHE A 197 -6.94 21.13 17.24
C PHE A 197 -7.23 19.97 18.22
N ALA A 198 -6.54 18.84 18.12
CA ALA A 198 -6.77 17.70 19.01
C ALA A 198 -6.23 17.94 20.44
N GLY A 199 -5.34 18.91 20.65
CA GLY A 199 -4.73 19.21 21.95
C GLY A 199 -5.56 20.11 22.88
N GLU A 200 -6.57 20.82 22.37
CA GLU A 200 -7.31 21.81 23.18
C GLU A 200 -8.56 21.26 23.85
N GLN A 201 -9.14 20.14 23.36
CA GLN A 201 -10.34 19.57 23.96
C GLN A 201 -10.09 18.76 25.24
N LEU A 202 -8.84 18.34 25.52
CA LEU A 202 -8.51 17.62 26.77
C LEU A 202 -8.21 18.52 27.98
N ARG A 203 -8.12 19.85 27.82
CA ARG A 203 -7.79 20.77 28.95
C ARG A 203 -9.00 21.44 29.61
N ARG A 204 -10.24 21.17 29.18
CA ARG A 204 -11.45 21.80 29.75
C ARG A 204 -12.36 20.81 30.46
N ARG A 205 -11.82 20.00 31.38
CA ARG A 205 -12.62 19.30 32.41
C ARG A 205 -11.83 19.19 33.71
N HIS A 206 -11.75 20.28 34.44
CA HIS A 206 -11.53 20.26 35.90
C HIS A 206 -12.53 21.26 36.51
N PRO A 207 -13.53 20.82 37.26
CA PRO A 207 -14.30 21.71 38.12
C PRO A 207 -13.41 22.12 39.30
N MET A 208 -13.31 23.43 39.56
CA MET A 208 -12.75 23.91 40.82
C MET A 208 -13.75 23.60 41.94
N GLU A 209 -13.36 22.76 42.90
CA GLU A 209 -14.04 22.65 44.19
C GLU A 209 -13.79 23.94 44.98
N ILE A 210 -14.87 24.65 45.31
CA ILE A 210 -14.85 25.78 46.24
C ILE A 210 -15.03 25.19 47.64
N SER A 211 -13.95 25.14 48.44
CA SER A 211 -14.05 24.86 49.87
C SER A 211 -14.59 26.09 50.60
N THR A 212 -15.79 26.00 51.14
CA THR A 212 -16.27 26.91 52.18
C THR A 212 -15.81 26.37 53.53
N LEU A 213 -15.03 27.18 54.26
CA LEU A 213 -14.70 26.96 55.66
C LEU A 213 -15.39 28.07 56.47
N ASN A 214 -16.03 27.65 57.55
CA ASN A 214 -16.66 28.47 58.59
C ASN A 214 -15.68 29.42 59.27
#